data_AF-A0A2D4QX06-F1
#
_entry.id   AF-A0A2D4QX06-F1
#
_cell.length_a   1.000
_cell.length_b   1.000
_cell.length_c   1.000
_cell.angle_alpha   90.00
_cell.angle_beta   90.00
_cell.angle_gamma   90.00
#
_symmetry.space_group_name_H-M   'P 1'
#
loop_
_entity.id
_entity.type
_entity.pdbx_description
1 polymer ?
#
loop_
_entity_poly.entity_id
_entity_poly.type
_entity_poly.pdbx_seq_one_letter_code
_entity_poly.pdbx_strand_id
1 'polypeptide(L)'
;MKKKRLIKALRQTAKDLDNGCEYEWGHMARCNAGCLVQNLMDKTQTEVVEMVNGHLDEWTEYADAYCKGTHKFIDDLFQELEEHGLSHEDVLHLENLSDPKITRTFPIESRYMERNNPAHVSKYMRRFAEQLDTVSE
;
A
#
# COMPACT_ATOMS: atom_id res chain seq x y z
N MET A 1 -11.12 15.00 3.17
CA MET A 1 -11.28 14.53 1.78
C MET A 1 -10.21 13.51 1.38
N LYS A 2 -8.91 13.79 1.62
CA LYS A 2 -7.77 12.88 1.34
C LYS A 2 -8.00 11.43 1.80
N LYS A 3 -8.28 11.23 3.09
CA LYS A 3 -8.59 9.91 3.68
C LYS A 3 -9.69 9.12 2.95
N LYS A 4 -10.75 9.77 2.44
CA LYS A 4 -11.83 9.07 1.73
C LYS A 4 -11.35 8.43 0.43
N ARG A 5 -10.38 9.05 -0.25
CA ARG A 5 -9.77 8.50 -1.47
C ARG A 5 -8.93 7.27 -1.14
N LEU A 6 -8.08 7.35 -0.12
CA LEU A 6 -7.29 6.21 0.35
C LEU A 6 -8.16 5.04 0.81
N ILE A 7 -9.20 5.30 1.61
CA ILE A 7 -10.17 4.29 2.05
C ILE A 7 -10.84 3.59 0.85
N LYS A 8 -11.25 4.35 -0.16
CA LYS A 8 -11.83 3.79 -1.39
C LYS A 8 -10.81 2.93 -2.15
N ALA A 9 -9.58 3.41 -2.29
CA ALA A 9 -8.51 2.69 -2.96
C ALA A 9 -8.19 1.38 -2.25
N LEU A 10 -7.99 1.39 -0.93
CA LEU A 10 -7.77 0.18 -0.11
C LEU A 10 -8.88 -0.86 -0.29
N ARG A 11 -10.15 -0.43 -0.25
CA ARG A 11 -11.30 -1.31 -0.44
C ARG A 11 -11.36 -1.89 -1.86
N GLN A 12 -11.03 -1.07 -2.86
CA GLN A 12 -11.01 -1.51 -4.26
C GLN A 12 -9.87 -2.51 -4.48
N THR A 13 -8.66 -2.21 -4.01
CA THR A 13 -7.50 -3.11 -4.14
C THR A 13 -7.75 -4.45 -3.44
N ALA A 14 -8.33 -4.44 -2.24
CA ALA A 14 -8.73 -5.68 -1.57
C ALA A 14 -9.75 -6.50 -2.41
N LYS A 15 -10.72 -5.83 -3.03
CA LYS A 15 -11.68 -6.47 -3.92
C LYS A 15 -10.99 -7.05 -5.16
N ASP A 16 -10.04 -6.36 -5.74
CA ASP A 16 -9.30 -6.83 -6.93
C ASP A 16 -8.47 -8.08 -6.61
N LEU A 17 -7.79 -8.08 -5.45
CA LEU A 17 -7.03 -9.22 -4.93
C LEU A 17 -7.93 -10.45 -4.72
N ASP A 18 -9.12 -10.27 -4.13
CA ASP A 18 -10.09 -11.35 -3.93
C ASP A 18 -10.64 -11.91 -5.26
N ASN A 19 -10.65 -11.10 -6.32
CA ASN A 19 -11.12 -11.49 -7.65
C ASN A 19 -10.02 -12.05 -8.57
N GLY A 20 -8.82 -12.32 -8.02
CA GLY A 20 -7.73 -12.95 -8.76
C GLY A 20 -6.98 -12.00 -9.68
N CYS A 21 -6.84 -10.73 -9.29
CA CYS A 21 -5.92 -9.84 -10.01
C CYS A 21 -4.48 -10.41 -9.98
N GLU A 22 -3.69 -10.04 -10.97
CA GLU A 22 -2.30 -10.43 -11.05
C GLU A 22 -1.51 -9.83 -9.89
N TYR A 23 -0.93 -10.69 -9.04
CA TYR A 23 -0.27 -10.29 -7.81
C TYR A 23 1.07 -11.04 -7.67
N GLU A 24 2.11 -10.30 -7.31
CA GLU A 24 3.47 -10.79 -7.11
C GLU A 24 4.18 -9.95 -6.06
N TRP A 25 4.51 -10.56 -4.93
CA TRP A 25 5.27 -9.88 -3.89
C TRP A 25 6.64 -9.41 -4.39
N GLY A 26 7.02 -8.18 -4.06
CA GLY A 26 8.28 -7.57 -4.52
C GLY A 26 8.21 -7.00 -5.94
N HIS A 27 7.14 -7.26 -6.71
CA HIS A 27 6.98 -6.62 -8.01
C HIS A 27 6.43 -5.20 -7.90
N MET A 28 7.11 -4.24 -8.53
CA MET A 28 6.83 -2.80 -8.48
C MET A 28 5.37 -2.39 -8.60
N ALA A 29 4.62 -2.98 -9.52
CA ALA A 29 3.20 -2.68 -9.71
C ALA A 29 2.26 -3.77 -9.20
N ARG A 30 2.76 -4.97 -8.86
CA ARG A 30 1.92 -6.15 -8.55
C ARG A 30 2.06 -6.60 -7.09
N CYS A 31 2.82 -5.88 -6.27
CA CYS A 31 2.91 -6.07 -4.83
C CYS A 31 1.84 -5.26 -4.08
N ASN A 32 1.91 -5.24 -2.74
CA ASN A 32 0.89 -4.63 -1.87
C ASN A 32 0.76 -3.12 -2.16
N ALA A 33 1.87 -2.38 -2.10
CA ALA A 33 1.90 -0.94 -2.38
C ALA A 33 1.63 -0.66 -3.86
N GLY A 34 2.21 -1.42 -4.78
CA GLY A 34 2.00 -1.24 -6.22
C GLY A 34 0.52 -1.35 -6.64
N CYS A 35 -0.19 -2.37 -6.16
CA CYS A 35 -1.63 -2.54 -6.41
C CYS A 35 -2.47 -1.43 -5.78
N LEU A 36 -2.08 -0.95 -4.59
CA LEU A 36 -2.77 0.16 -3.94
C LEU A 36 -2.57 1.47 -4.70
N VAL A 37 -1.35 1.75 -5.14
CA VAL A 37 -0.98 2.97 -5.87
C VAL A 37 -1.73 3.07 -7.20
N GLN A 38 -1.90 1.97 -7.93
CA GLN A 38 -2.76 1.91 -9.12
C GLN A 38 -4.17 2.45 -8.82
N ASN A 39 -4.81 1.92 -7.78
CA ASN A 39 -6.17 2.31 -7.38
C ASN A 39 -6.24 3.72 -6.76
N LEU A 40 -5.19 4.13 -6.05
CA LEU A 40 -5.11 5.42 -5.37
C LEU A 40 -4.97 6.56 -6.37
N MET A 41 -4.14 6.37 -7.39
CA MET A 41 -3.77 7.39 -8.37
C MET A 41 -4.51 7.25 -9.70
N ASP A 42 -5.34 6.21 -9.86
CA ASP A 42 -6.03 5.87 -11.12
C ASP A 42 -5.03 5.62 -12.25
N LYS A 43 -4.05 4.74 -11.98
CA LYS A 43 -2.96 4.37 -12.89
C LYS A 43 -3.02 2.89 -13.23
N THR A 44 -2.62 2.55 -14.44
CA THR A 44 -2.37 1.17 -14.87
C THR A 44 -1.08 0.61 -14.28
N GLN A 45 -0.88 -0.71 -14.36
CA GLN A 45 0.39 -1.34 -13.95
C GLN A 45 1.59 -0.73 -14.67
N THR A 46 1.48 -0.50 -15.98
CA THR A 46 2.56 0.08 -16.80
C THR A 46 2.89 1.49 -16.33
N GLU A 47 1.90 2.34 -16.10
CA GLU A 47 2.13 3.70 -15.58
C GLU A 47 2.75 3.70 -14.17
N VAL A 48 2.42 2.70 -13.33
CA VAL A 48 3.07 2.56 -12.02
C VAL A 48 4.53 2.13 -12.16
N VAL A 49 4.84 1.18 -13.05
CA VAL A 49 6.23 0.79 -13.35
C VAL A 49 7.03 1.95 -13.94
N GLU A 50 6.44 2.72 -14.87
CA GLU A 50 7.08 3.90 -15.46
C GLU A 50 7.29 5.02 -14.44
N MET A 51 6.35 5.21 -13.51
CA MET A 51 6.47 6.20 -12.45
C MET A 51 7.69 5.92 -11.58
N VAL A 52 7.87 4.68 -11.11
CA VAL A 52 9.03 4.30 -10.28
C VAL A 52 10.33 4.10 -11.10
N ASN A 53 10.20 3.93 -12.42
CA ASN A 53 11.27 3.97 -13.43
C ASN A 53 12.51 3.12 -13.12
N GLY A 54 12.33 2.01 -12.39
CA GLY A 54 13.43 1.09 -12.04
C GLY A 54 14.55 1.71 -11.20
N HIS A 55 14.28 2.78 -10.44
CA HIS A 55 15.30 3.43 -9.61
C HIS A 55 15.74 2.58 -8.41
N LEU A 56 14.79 1.82 -7.85
CA LEU A 56 14.93 0.87 -6.76
C LEU A 56 13.98 -0.32 -7.00
N ASP A 57 14.19 -1.43 -6.30
CA ASP A 57 13.55 -2.72 -6.59
C ASP A 57 12.30 -2.99 -5.73
N GLU A 58 12.20 -2.42 -4.54
CA GLU A 58 11.05 -2.61 -3.64
C GLU A 58 10.53 -1.28 -3.08
N TRP A 59 9.22 -1.17 -2.86
CA TRP A 59 8.60 0.01 -2.24
C TRP A 59 9.13 0.35 -0.84
N THR A 60 9.66 -0.65 -0.12
CA THR A 60 10.38 -0.46 1.15
C THR A 60 11.64 0.38 0.98
N GLU A 61 12.38 0.20 -0.12
CA GLU A 61 13.57 0.98 -0.45
C GLU A 61 13.20 2.42 -0.82
N TYR A 62 12.11 2.62 -1.58
CA TYR A 62 11.60 3.97 -1.89
C TYR A 62 11.22 4.71 -0.60
N ALA A 63 10.51 4.05 0.33
CA ALA A 63 10.08 4.66 1.59
C ALA A 63 11.28 5.01 2.50
N ASP A 64 12.30 4.16 2.54
CA ASP A 64 13.55 4.44 3.26
C ASP A 64 14.35 5.57 2.61
N ALA A 65 14.42 5.59 1.27
CA ALA A 65 15.10 6.63 0.50
C ALA A 65 14.44 8.01 0.69
N TYR A 66 13.11 8.07 0.79
CA TYR A 66 12.34 9.27 1.13
C TYR A 66 12.67 9.78 2.53
N CYS A 67 12.65 8.90 3.53
CA CYS A 67 12.99 9.26 4.91
C CYS A 67 14.41 9.85 5.02
N LYS A 68 15.34 9.38 4.17
CA LYS A 68 16.71 9.89 4.10
C LYS A 68 16.88 11.15 3.24
N GLY A 69 15.86 11.57 2.49
CA GLY A 69 15.92 12.74 1.58
C GLY A 69 16.96 12.59 0.48
N THR A 70 17.10 11.40 -0.09
CA THR A 70 18.24 11.05 -0.96
C THR A 70 18.01 11.39 -2.43
N HIS A 71 16.76 11.48 -2.87
CA HIS A 71 16.42 11.61 -4.29
C HIS A 71 15.18 12.49 -4.47
N LYS A 72 15.33 13.62 -5.17
CA LYS A 72 14.22 14.57 -5.39
C LYS A 72 12.98 13.90 -5.99
N PHE A 73 13.16 13.01 -6.97
CA PHE A 73 12.03 12.32 -7.60
C PHE A 73 11.26 11.45 -6.59
N ILE A 74 11.96 10.75 -5.70
CA ILE A 74 11.33 9.94 -4.64
C ILE A 74 10.61 10.87 -3.64
N ASP A 75 11.20 12.02 -3.33
CA ASP A 75 10.57 13.03 -2.47
C ASP A 75 9.27 13.58 -3.08
N ASP A 76 9.26 13.85 -4.39
CA ASP A 76 8.07 14.30 -5.09
C ASP A 76 6.98 13.20 -5.10
N LEU A 77 7.38 11.93 -5.34
CA LEU A 77 6.47 10.78 -5.33
C LEU A 77 5.79 10.59 -3.96
N PHE A 78 6.54 10.58 -2.86
CA PHE A 78 5.94 10.41 -1.53
C PHE A 78 5.14 11.63 -1.09
N GLN A 79 5.51 12.85 -1.50
CA GLN A 79 4.68 14.02 -1.27
C GLN A 79 3.30 13.85 -1.95
N GLU A 80 3.25 13.34 -3.17
CA GLU A 80 1.99 13.06 -3.86
C GLU A 80 1.16 11.95 -3.16
N LEU A 81 1.82 10.88 -2.70
CA LEU A 81 1.14 9.83 -1.91
C LEU A 81 0.59 10.38 -0.59
N GLU A 82 1.32 11.23 0.11
CA GLU A 82 0.88 11.92 1.33
C GLU A 82 -0.26 12.89 1.07
N GLU A 83 -0.30 13.53 -0.10
CA GLU A 83 -1.46 14.32 -0.53
C GLU A 83 -2.73 13.47 -0.68
N HIS A 84 -2.58 12.18 -0.98
CA HIS A 84 -3.66 11.21 -0.95
C HIS A 84 -3.89 10.56 0.42
N GLY A 85 -3.00 10.83 1.38
CA GLY A 85 -3.08 10.37 2.76
C GLY A 85 -2.36 9.05 3.03
N LEU A 86 -1.52 8.56 2.10
CA LEU A 86 -0.69 7.39 2.27
C LEU A 86 0.74 7.84 2.61
N SER A 87 1.17 7.66 3.86
CA SER A 87 2.51 8.04 4.30
C SER A 87 3.56 6.99 3.95
N HIS A 88 4.85 7.37 4.04
CA HIS A 88 5.93 6.40 3.88
C HIS A 88 5.92 5.30 4.95
N GLU A 89 5.53 5.60 6.19
CA GLU A 89 5.35 4.59 7.25
C GLU A 89 4.24 3.60 6.88
N ASP A 90 3.13 4.08 6.31
CA ASP A 90 2.04 3.22 5.84
C ASP A 90 2.54 2.28 4.74
N VAL A 91 3.37 2.75 3.81
CA VAL A 91 3.98 1.93 2.76
C VAL A 91 4.90 0.85 3.35
N LEU A 92 5.76 1.21 4.31
CA LEU A 92 6.63 0.23 4.99
C LEU A 92 5.83 -0.85 5.72
N HIS A 93 4.75 -0.45 6.40
CA HIS A 93 3.88 -1.38 7.09
C HIS A 93 3.06 -2.23 6.13
N LEU A 94 2.59 -1.67 5.02
CA LEU A 94 1.82 -2.37 4.00
C LEU A 94 2.67 -3.43 3.30
N GLU A 95 3.91 -3.10 2.93
CA GLU A 95 4.83 -4.06 2.33
C GLU A 95 5.21 -5.18 3.30
N ASN A 96 5.09 -5.00 4.61
CA ASN A 96 5.40 -6.03 5.60
C ASN A 96 4.16 -6.63 6.29
N LEU A 97 2.96 -6.19 5.92
CA LEU A 97 1.68 -6.51 6.59
C LEU A 97 1.77 -6.38 8.13
N SER A 98 2.42 -5.31 8.61
CA SER A 98 3.01 -5.27 9.95
C SER A 98 2.48 -4.19 10.89
N ASP A 99 1.61 -3.27 10.46
CA ASP A 99 1.15 -2.18 11.34
C ASP A 99 0.47 -2.79 12.59
N PRO A 100 1.00 -2.53 13.81
CA PRO A 100 0.37 -2.99 15.04
C PRO A 100 -1.06 -2.50 15.23
N LYS A 101 -1.41 -1.31 14.73
CA LYS A 101 -2.77 -0.75 14.78
C LYS A 101 -3.75 -1.57 13.95
N ILE A 102 -3.26 -2.27 12.92
CA ILE A 102 -4.07 -3.16 12.07
C ILE A 102 -3.99 -4.57 12.61
N THR A 103 -2.80 -5.15 12.74
CA THR A 103 -2.59 -6.55 13.10
C THR A 103 -3.20 -6.92 14.46
N ARG A 104 -3.15 -6.03 15.46
CA ARG A 104 -3.69 -6.31 16.80
C ARG A 104 -5.21 -6.35 16.86
N THR A 105 -5.90 -5.80 15.85
CA THR A 105 -7.37 -5.84 15.76
C THR A 105 -7.90 -7.19 15.28
N PHE A 106 -7.04 -8.06 14.76
CA PHE A 106 -7.43 -9.44 14.45
C PHE A 106 -7.38 -10.31 15.72
N PRO A 107 -8.27 -11.33 15.80
CA PRO A 107 -8.11 -12.44 16.74
C PRO A 107 -6.72 -13.05 16.60
N ILE A 108 -6.16 -13.58 17.70
CA ILE A 108 -4.76 -14.04 17.79
C ILE A 108 -4.43 -15.04 16.67
N GLU A 109 -5.31 -16.00 16.44
CA GLU A 109 -5.24 -17.03 15.40
C GLU A 109 -5.22 -16.47 13.97
N SER A 110 -5.66 -15.23 13.79
CA SER A 110 -5.83 -14.55 12.52
C SER A 110 -4.81 -13.42 12.29
N ARG A 111 -3.86 -13.25 13.22
CA ARG A 111 -2.80 -12.21 13.15
C ARG A 111 -1.64 -12.60 12.25
N TYR A 112 -1.44 -13.89 12.02
CA TYR A 112 -0.41 -14.34 11.09
C TYR A 112 -0.79 -13.92 9.67
N MET A 113 0.14 -13.23 9.01
CA MET A 113 0.01 -12.77 7.63
C MET A 113 1.16 -13.33 6.83
N GLU A 114 0.83 -14.20 5.89
CA GLU A 114 1.79 -14.85 4.99
C GLU A 114 2.17 -13.91 3.84
N ARG A 115 3.46 -13.88 3.50
CA ARG A 115 3.94 -13.22 2.28
C ARG A 115 3.44 -13.94 1.04
N ASN A 116 3.32 -13.19 -0.04
CA ASN A 116 2.84 -13.65 -1.34
C ASN A 116 1.46 -14.32 -1.32
N ASN A 117 0.59 -13.95 -0.37
CA ASN A 117 -0.77 -14.47 -0.24
C ASN A 117 -1.79 -13.34 -0.43
N PRO A 118 -2.42 -13.21 -1.63
CA PRO A 118 -3.36 -12.15 -1.95
C PRO A 118 -4.53 -12.02 -0.96
N ALA A 119 -5.00 -13.15 -0.40
CA ALA A 119 -6.10 -13.14 0.55
C ALA A 119 -5.71 -12.49 1.89
N HIS A 120 -4.47 -12.71 2.35
CA HIS A 120 -3.95 -12.02 3.54
C HIS A 120 -3.76 -10.53 3.30
N VAL A 121 -3.26 -10.15 2.12
CA VAL A 121 -3.10 -8.73 1.74
C VAL A 121 -4.47 -8.04 1.65
N SER A 122 -5.45 -8.68 1.00
CA SER A 122 -6.84 -8.20 0.93
C SER A 122 -7.44 -7.98 2.32
N LYS A 123 -7.32 -8.98 3.21
CA LYS A 123 -7.77 -8.90 4.60
C LYS A 123 -7.12 -7.72 5.34
N TYR A 124 -5.80 -7.53 5.17
CA TYR A 124 -5.07 -6.43 5.78
C TYR A 124 -5.56 -5.07 5.25
N MET A 125 -5.70 -4.91 3.94
CA MET A 125 -6.17 -3.65 3.31
C MET A 125 -7.60 -3.28 3.73
N ARG A 126 -8.50 -4.27 3.86
CA ARG A 126 -9.86 -4.04 4.39
C ARG A 126 -9.82 -3.49 5.82
N ARG A 127 -8.99 -4.11 6.68
CA ARG A 127 -8.84 -3.65 8.06
C ARG A 127 -8.17 -2.29 8.15
N PHE A 128 -7.22 -2.00 7.27
CA PHE A 128 -6.64 -0.66 7.16
C PHE A 128 -7.71 0.39 6.84
N ALA A 129 -8.56 0.11 5.84
CA ALA A 129 -9.65 1.01 5.48
C ALA A 129 -10.65 1.25 6.63
N GLU A 130 -10.99 0.19 7.39
CA GLU A 130 -11.84 0.28 8.59
C GLU A 130 -11.20 1.16 9.68
N GLN A 131 -9.90 1.00 9.92
CA GLN A 131 -9.17 1.80 10.90
C GLN A 131 -9.15 3.29 10.52
N LEU A 132 -8.99 3.61 9.23
CA LEU A 132 -9.02 4.99 8.75
C LEU A 132 -10.43 5.62 8.84
N ASP A 133 -11.49 4.83 8.63
CA ASP A 133 -12.87 5.30 8.77
C ASP A 133 -13.21 5.60 10.24
N THR A 134 -12.81 4.75 11.18
CA THR A 134 -13.10 4.92 12.63
C THR A 134 -12.38 6.10 13.29
N VAL A 135 -11.24 6.55 12.76
CA VAL A 135 -10.51 7.74 13.26
C VAL A 135 -11.02 9.04 12.62
N SER A 136 -12.07 8.96 11.79
CA SER A 136 -12.64 10.11 11.09
C SER A 136 -13.99 10.58 11.65
N GLU A 137 -14.44 10.01 12.77
CA GLU A 137 -15.54 10.48 13.63
C GLU A 137 -15.00 11.21 14.87
#